data_AF-A0A7Z9Q9E3-F1
#
_entry.id   AF-A0A7Z9Q9E3-F1
#
_cell.length_a   1.000
_cell.length_b   1.000
_cell.length_c   1.000
_cell.angle_alpha   90.00
_cell.angle_beta   90.00
_cell.angle_gamma   90.00
#
_symmetry.space_group_name_H-M   'P 1'
#
loop_
_entity.id
_entity.type
_entity.pdbx_description
1 polymer ?
#
loop_
_entity_poly.entity_id
_entity_poly.type
_entity_poly.pdbx_seq_one_letter_code
_entity_poly.pdbx_strand_id
1 'polypeptide(L)' 'MEVLHYFGAAIGLGLIVVGAGLGIGRLAAAAADGIARQPEATDKITGAVNLPLFLLEGVAILAEVFVLLIVLMK' A
#
# COMPACT_ATOMS: atom_id res chain seq x y z
N MET A 1 -16.18 12.69 24.51
CA MET A 1 -15.56 11.45 24.01
C MET A 1 -16.02 11.09 22.58
N GLU A 2 -17.10 11.69 22.05
CA GLU A 2 -17.62 11.39 20.70
C GLU A 2 -16.69 11.75 19.52
N VAL A 3 -15.70 12.63 19.66
CA VAL A 3 -14.89 13.05 18.48
C VAL A 3 -13.53 12.34 18.39
N LEU A 4 -13.13 11.64 19.46
CA LEU A 4 -11.80 11.04 19.56
C LEU A 4 -11.58 9.93 18.52
N HIS A 5 -12.65 9.23 18.14
CA HIS A 5 -12.57 8.18 17.13
C HIS A 5 -12.33 8.73 15.71
N TYR A 6 -12.91 9.88 15.35
CA TYR A 6 -12.64 10.52 14.07
C TYR A 6 -11.19 11.00 13.98
N PHE A 7 -10.66 11.55 15.08
CA PHE A 7 -9.27 11.97 15.15
C PHE A 7 -8.31 10.78 15.00
N GLY A 8 -8.56 9.68 15.73
CA GLY A 8 -7.77 8.45 15.60
C GLY A 8 -7.86 7.83 14.20
N ALA A 9 -9.04 7.83 13.59
CA ALA A 9 -9.27 7.35 12.23
C ALA A 9 -8.51 8.19 11.19
N ALA A 10 -8.53 9.52 11.30
CA ALA A 10 -7.81 10.41 10.39
C ALA A 10 -6.29 10.20 10.45
N ILE A 11 -5.72 10.07 11.66
CA ILE A 11 -4.29 9.78 11.83
C ILE A 11 -3.96 8.38 11.30
N GLY A 12 -4.76 7.38 11.66
CA GLY A 12 -4.57 5.99 11.22
C GLY A 12 -4.59 5.88 9.70
N LEU A 13 -5.58 6.49 9.04
CA LEU A 13 -5.69 6.53 7.59
C LEU A 13 -4.47 7.19 6.94
N GLY A 14 -4.04 8.34 7.46
CA GLY A 14 -2.85 9.02 6.94
C GLY A 14 -1.60 8.16 7.01
N LEU A 15 -1.39 7.45 8.12
CA LEU A 15 -0.25 6.54 8.28
C LEU A 15 -0.33 5.33 7.34
N ILE A 16 -1.52 4.76 7.12
CA ILE A 16 -1.73 3.67 6.17
C ILE A 16 -1.35 4.11 4.75
N VAL A 17 -1.87 5.25 4.30
CA VAL A 17 -1.58 5.80 2.96
C VAL A 17 -0.09 6.07 2.77
N VAL A 18 0.58 6.66 3.77
CA VAL A 18 2.03 6.89 3.73
C VAL A 18 2.79 5.57 3.68
N GLY A 19 2.43 4.58 4.50
CA GLY A 19 3.06 3.26 4.51
C GLY A 19 2.90 2.52 3.18
N ALA A 20 1.69 2.52 2.63
CA ALA A 20 1.38 1.93 1.33
C ALA A 20 2.16 2.61 0.21
N GLY A 21 2.11 3.94 0.12
CA GLY A 21 2.84 4.72 -0.89
C GLY A 21 4.35 4.48 -0.86
N LEU A 22 4.95 4.42 0.33
CA LEU A 22 6.38 4.11 0.49
C LEU A 22 6.71 2.68 0.06
N GLY A 23 5.90 1.69 0.42
CA GLY A 23 6.13 0.30 0.03
C GLY A 23 5.96 0.07 -1.48
N ILE A 24 4.88 0.58 -2.06
CA ILE A 24 4.57 0.48 -3.50
C ILE A 24 5.66 1.19 -4.29
N GLY A 25 6.00 2.43 -3.90
CA GLY A 25 7.04 3.22 -4.57
C GLY A 25 8.39 2.51 -4.58
N ARG A 26 8.77 1.84 -3.49
CA ARG A 26 10.03 1.06 -3.43
C ARG A 26 10.00 -0.17 -4.34
N LEU A 27 8.90 -0.90 -4.37
CA LEU A 27 8.74 -2.06 -5.26
C LEU A 27 8.77 -1.63 -6.74
N ALA A 28 8.01 -0.58 -7.08
CA ALA A 28 7.95 -0.05 -8.45
C ALA A 28 9.31 0.50 -8.90
N ALA A 29 10.00 1.26 -8.05
CA ALA A 29 11.33 1.77 -8.35
C ALA A 29 12.32 0.62 -8.57
N ALA A 30 12.34 -0.39 -7.69
CA ALA A 30 13.22 -1.56 -7.84
C ALA A 30 12.93 -2.36 -9.12
N ALA A 31 11.65 -2.50 -9.49
CA ALA A 31 11.25 -3.15 -10.74
C ALA A 31 11.76 -2.37 -11.97
N ALA A 32 11.54 -1.05 -11.99
CA ALA A 32 12.00 -0.19 -13.09
C ALA A 32 13.52 -0.23 -13.23
N ASP A 33 14.25 -0.17 -12.10
CA ASP A 33 15.70 -0.28 -12.04
C ASP A 33 16.22 -1.65 -12.52
N GLY A 34 15.50 -2.72 -12.21
CA GLY A 34 15.81 -4.07 -12.69
C GLY A 34 15.62 -4.18 -14.21
N ILE A 35 14.47 -3.70 -14.70
CA ILE A 35 14.12 -3.70 -16.14
C ILE A 35 15.13 -2.87 -16.93
N ALA A 36 15.52 -1.70 -16.43
CA ALA A 36 16.50 -0.84 -17.09
C ALA A 36 17.88 -1.52 -17.24
N ARG A 37 18.28 -2.35 -16.26
CA ARG A 37 19.54 -3.12 -16.31
C ARG A 37 19.45 -4.38 -17.16
N GLN A 38 18.28 -5.01 -17.24
CA GLN A 38 18.04 -6.26 -17.98
C GLN A 38 16.70 -6.22 -18.74
N PRO A 39 16.62 -5.49 -19.87
CA PRO A 39 15.38 -5.34 -20.63
C PRO A 39 14.80 -6.67 -21.13
N GLU A 40 15.66 -7.64 -21.46
CA GLU A 40 15.28 -8.99 -21.89
C GLU A 40 14.59 -9.82 -20.81
N ALA A 41 14.71 -9.41 -19.53
CA ALA A 41 14.12 -10.09 -18.38
C ALA A 41 12.83 -9.40 -17.88
N THR A 42 12.26 -8.44 -18.63
CA THR A 42 11.12 -7.62 -18.20
C THR A 42 9.94 -8.43 -17.65
N ASP A 43 9.53 -9.48 -18.35
CA ASP A 43 8.37 -10.30 -17.93
C ASP A 43 8.65 -11.05 -16.63
N LYS A 44 9.88 -11.52 -16.43
CA LYS A 44 10.30 -12.22 -15.20
C LYS A 44 10.36 -11.25 -14.01
N ILE A 45 10.89 -10.05 -14.20
CA ILE A 45 10.98 -9.02 -13.16
C ILE A 45 9.58 -8.57 -12.76
N THR A 46 8.72 -8.28 -13.74
CA THR A 46 7.32 -7.91 -13.51
C THR A 46 6.58 -9.02 -12.76
N GLY A 47 6.73 -10.27 -13.19
CA GLY A 47 6.14 -11.42 -12.51
C GLY A 47 6.61 -11.58 -11.05
N ALA A 48 7.89 -11.34 -10.79
CA ALA A 48 8.45 -11.42 -9.44
C ALA A 48 7.95 -10.31 -8.50
N VAL A 49 7.62 -9.13 -9.03
CA VAL A 49 7.18 -7.96 -8.23
C VAL A 49 5.66 -7.92 -8.04
N ASN A 50 4.88 -8.49 -8.96
CA ASN A 50 3.41 -8.43 -8.92
C ASN A 50 2.80 -9.03 -7.65
N LEU A 51 3.26 -10.21 -7.21
CA LEU A 51 2.72 -10.85 -6.01
C LEU A 51 3.01 -10.02 -4.74
N PRO A 52 4.27 -9.61 -4.47
CA PRO A 52 4.56 -8.70 -3.35
C PRO A 52 3.75 -7.39 -3.40
N LEU A 53 3.63 -6.78 -4.59
CA LEU A 53 2.88 -5.54 -4.76
C LEU A 53 1.39 -5.73 -4.46
N PHE A 54 0.79 -6.81 -4.96
CA PHE A 54 -0.59 -7.17 -4.69
C PHE A 54 -0.86 -7.44 -3.20
N LEU A 55 0.05 -8.14 -2.52
CA LEU A 55 -0.09 -8.41 -1.09
C LEU A 55 0.00 -7.12 -0.28
N LEU A 56 0.90 -6.21 -0.64
CA LEU A 56 1.02 -4.90 0.00
C LEU A 56 -0.25 -4.06 -0.19
N GLU A 57 -0.74 -3.98 -1.43
CA GLU A 57 -1.98 -3.27 -1.77
C GLU A 57 -3.18 -3.86 -1.02
N GLY A 58 -3.28 -5.20 -0.96
CA GLY A 58 -4.35 -5.90 -0.25
C GLY A 58 -4.37 -5.58 1.24
N VAL A 59 -3.20 -5.50 1.89
CA VAL A 59 -3.10 -5.09 3.30
C VAL A 59 -3.51 -3.63 3.49
N ALA A 60 -3.10 -2.74 2.58
CA ALA A 60 -3.49 -1.33 2.63
C ALA A 60 -5.01 -1.15 2.51
N ILE A 61 -5.63 -1.77 1.50
CA ILE A 61 -7.08 -1.72 1.27
C ILE A 61 -7.84 -2.26 2.49
N LEU A 62 -7.43 -3.41 3.03
CA LEU A 62 -8.09 -3.97 4.22
C LEU A 62 -8.00 -3.01 5.42
N ALA A 63 -6.84 -2.37 5.62
CA ALA A 63 -6.66 -1.40 6.69
C ALA A 63 -7.56 -0.17 6.50
N GLU A 64 -7.66 0.37 5.27
CA GLU A 64 -8.57 1.48 4.95
C GLU A 64 -10.04 1.12 5.17
N VAL A 65 -10.45 -0.10 4.79
CA VAL A 65 -11.80 -0.62 5.05
C VAL A 65 -12.07 -0.67 6.56
N PHE A 66 -11.14 -1.14 7.37
CA PHE A 66 -11.32 -1.14 8.83
C PHE A 66 -11.41 0.27 9.42
N VAL A 67 -10.63 1.23 8.92
CA VAL A 67 -10.76 2.63 9.34
C VAL A 67 -12.13 3.19 8.97
N LEU A 68 -12.62 2.90 7.76
CA LEU A 68 -13.95 3.33 7.33
C LEU A 68 -15.05 2.70 8.19
N LEU A 69 -14.96 1.40 8.49
CA LEU A 69 -15.92 0.73 9.39
C LEU A 69 -15.91 1.34 10.79
N ILE A 70 -14.73 1.68 11.32
CA ILE A 70 -14.62 2.41 12.57
C ILE A 70 -15.37 3.74 12.45
N VAL A 71 -15.19 4.52 11.39
CA VAL A 71 -15.90 5.81 11.24
C VAL A 71 -17.41 5.64 11.13
N LEU A 72 -17.89 4.60 10.43
CA LEU A 72 -19.32 4.40 10.13
C LEU A 72 -20.11 3.68 11.24
N MET A 73 -19.45 2.84 12.03
CA MET A 73 -20.09 1.99 13.04
C MET A 73 -19.84 2.46 14.48
N LYS A 74 -19.26 3.67 14.65
CA LYS A 74 -19.03 4.32 15.95
C LYS A 74 -20.26 5.02 16.49
#